data_AF-A0A356CJY1-F1
#
_entry.id   AF-A0A356CJY1-F1
#
_cell.length_a   1.000
_cell.length_b   1.000
_cell.length_c   1.000
_cell.angle_alpha   90.00
_cell.angle_beta   90.00
_cell.angle_gamma   90.00
#
_symmetry.space_group_name_H-M   'P 1'
#
loop_
_entity.id
_entity.type
_entity.pdbx_description
1 polymer ?
#
loop_
_entity_poly.entity_id
_entity_poly.type
_entity_poly.pdbx_seq_one_letter_code
_entity_poly.pdbx_strand_id
1 'polypeptide(L)'
;DAPHLLLGAHWDTRSHADREPVKAYQRTAVLGANDGASGVAVLLEVAEQLAQHPAHAVVDLLFFDLEDMGNIDGFHYAMGSQAFVDAHPDYRPDAGVIVDMVCDKNLRISKESYSMNQAPKVMSRIWQSAKRQRADAFTESPGMAVIDDHLPFLNAGIAVVDLIHLPFPKTWHTLNDRIEHCSAKSLSQVGRVVLDFIYHYVPLNQQSKPVTTQP
;
A
#
# COMPACT_ATOMS: atom_id res chain seq x y z
N ASP A 1 -19.64 -14.35 8.04
CA ASP A 1 -19.77 -13.16 7.16
C ASP A 1 -18.62 -13.10 6.19
N ALA A 2 -18.86 -12.46 5.04
CA ALA A 2 -17.83 -12.21 4.03
C ALA A 2 -16.69 -11.38 4.65
N PRO A 3 -15.41 -11.68 4.36
CA PRO A 3 -14.32 -10.84 4.80
C PRO A 3 -14.47 -9.42 4.25
N HIS A 4 -14.13 -8.42 5.04
CA HIS A 4 -14.13 -7.01 4.64
C HIS A 4 -12.69 -6.49 4.55
N LEU A 5 -12.28 -6.06 3.37
CA LEU A 5 -10.91 -5.63 3.09
C LEU A 5 -10.85 -4.17 2.65
N LEU A 6 -9.84 -3.47 3.13
CA LEU A 6 -9.47 -2.13 2.70
C LEU A 6 -8.30 -2.21 1.72
N LEU A 7 -8.36 -1.53 0.58
CA LEU A 7 -7.20 -1.21 -0.24
C LEU A 7 -7.06 0.31 -0.34
N GLY A 8 -5.87 0.84 -0.10
CA GLY A 8 -5.59 2.26 -0.08
C GLY A 8 -4.41 2.66 -0.95
N ALA A 9 -4.45 3.87 -1.48
CA ALA A 9 -3.33 4.55 -2.11
C ALA A 9 -3.54 6.07 -1.98
N HIS A 10 -2.50 6.85 -1.78
CA HIS A 10 -2.63 8.30 -1.93
C HIS A 10 -2.68 8.68 -3.42
N TRP A 11 -3.34 9.80 -3.74
CA TRP A 11 -3.48 10.28 -5.12
C TRP A 11 -2.93 11.69 -5.33
N ASP A 12 -2.64 12.41 -4.26
CA ASP A 12 -1.98 13.72 -4.33
C ASP A 12 -0.52 13.59 -4.78
N THR A 13 0.09 14.73 -5.10
CA THR A 13 1.49 14.79 -5.55
C THR A 13 2.22 15.87 -4.77
N ARG A 14 3.48 15.63 -4.42
CA ARG A 14 4.30 16.61 -3.70
C ARG A 14 4.37 17.95 -4.42
N SER A 15 4.10 19.02 -3.69
CA SER A 15 4.26 20.38 -4.21
C SER A 15 5.74 20.82 -4.32
N HIS A 16 6.68 20.03 -3.80
CA HIS A 16 8.10 20.33 -3.74
C HIS A 16 8.95 19.13 -4.15
N ALA A 17 9.82 19.30 -5.14
CA ALA A 17 10.87 18.35 -5.49
C ALA A 17 12.09 18.51 -4.56
N ASP A 18 11.89 18.40 -3.25
CA ASP A 18 12.88 18.72 -2.21
C ASP A 18 14.11 17.79 -2.18
N ARG A 19 14.07 16.69 -2.94
CA ARG A 19 15.24 15.82 -3.20
C ARG A 19 16.01 16.17 -4.47
N GLU A 20 15.60 17.20 -5.22
CA GLU A 20 16.37 17.70 -6.36
C GLU A 20 17.78 18.16 -5.94
N PRO A 21 18.85 17.74 -6.64
CA PRO A 21 20.20 18.21 -6.37
C PRO A 21 20.37 19.72 -6.64
N VAL A 22 19.60 20.27 -7.58
CA VAL A 22 19.66 21.69 -7.93
C VAL A 22 18.62 22.46 -7.10
N LYS A 23 19.09 23.25 -6.12
CA LYS A 23 18.23 24.01 -5.20
C LYS A 23 17.17 24.88 -5.87
N ALA A 24 17.44 25.40 -7.07
CA ALA A 24 16.48 26.22 -7.82
C ALA A 24 15.20 25.45 -8.20
N TYR A 25 15.24 24.13 -8.24
CA TYR A 25 14.10 23.27 -8.59
C TYR A 25 13.38 22.67 -7.38
N GLN A 26 13.88 22.84 -6.17
CA GLN A 26 13.31 22.22 -4.96
C GLN A 26 11.92 22.74 -4.58
N ARG A 27 11.46 23.86 -5.17
CA ARG A 27 10.11 24.42 -4.99
C ARG A 27 9.17 24.16 -6.16
N THR A 28 9.57 23.28 -7.07
CA THR A 28 8.75 22.86 -8.20
C THR A 28 7.98 21.61 -7.82
N ALA A 29 6.71 21.52 -8.20
CA ALA A 29 5.89 20.33 -7.97
C ALA A 29 6.44 19.11 -8.75
N VAL A 30 6.36 17.93 -8.12
CA VAL A 30 6.71 16.65 -8.78
C VAL A 30 5.54 16.18 -9.64
N LEU A 31 5.82 15.36 -10.65
CA LEU A 31 4.74 14.78 -11.47
C LEU A 31 4.02 13.61 -10.76
N GLY A 32 4.69 12.92 -9.83
CA GLY A 32 4.06 11.86 -9.03
C GLY A 32 3.67 10.61 -9.84
N ALA A 33 4.49 10.22 -10.82
CA ALA A 33 4.16 9.05 -11.65
C ALA A 33 4.29 7.74 -10.86
N ASN A 34 5.29 7.66 -9.97
CA ASN A 34 5.42 6.56 -9.02
C ASN A 34 4.77 6.92 -7.69
N ASP A 35 5.11 8.09 -7.15
CA ASP A 35 4.66 8.64 -5.86
C ASP A 35 3.26 9.26 -6.03
N GLY A 36 2.23 8.46 -5.76
CA GLY A 36 0.82 8.76 -6.04
C GLY A 36 0.23 7.89 -7.16
N ALA A 37 0.53 8.20 -8.43
CA ALA A 37 -0.21 7.60 -9.55
C ALA A 37 -0.07 6.07 -9.67
N SER A 38 1.03 5.49 -9.21
CA SER A 38 1.27 4.04 -9.35
C SER A 38 0.33 3.19 -8.51
N GLY A 39 0.10 3.58 -7.25
CA GLY A 39 -0.82 2.90 -6.34
C GLY A 39 -2.25 3.00 -6.85
N VAL A 40 -2.68 4.21 -7.23
CA VAL A 40 -3.99 4.45 -7.84
C VAL A 40 -4.20 3.58 -9.08
N ALA A 41 -3.22 3.52 -9.98
CA ALA A 41 -3.32 2.72 -11.20
C ALA A 41 -3.48 1.22 -10.90
N VAL A 42 -2.75 0.69 -9.90
CA VAL A 42 -2.93 -0.70 -9.45
C VAL A 42 -4.34 -0.91 -8.91
N LEU A 43 -4.84 -0.04 -8.04
CA LEU A 43 -6.16 -0.22 -7.43
C LEU A 43 -7.31 -0.09 -8.43
N LEU A 44 -7.19 0.78 -9.44
CA LEU A 44 -8.18 0.88 -10.52
C LEU A 44 -8.23 -0.41 -11.36
N GLU A 45 -7.08 -1.01 -11.67
CA GLU A 45 -7.05 -2.31 -12.37
C GLU A 45 -7.61 -3.43 -11.48
N VAL A 46 -7.32 -3.43 -10.18
CA VAL A 46 -7.93 -4.39 -9.24
C VAL A 46 -9.46 -4.24 -9.23
N ALA A 47 -9.98 -3.01 -9.26
CA ALA A 47 -11.41 -2.73 -9.32
C ALA A 47 -12.05 -3.34 -10.58
N GLU A 48 -11.42 -3.12 -11.75
CA GLU A 48 -11.86 -3.67 -13.03
C GLU A 48 -11.91 -5.20 -12.99
N GLN A 49 -10.86 -5.84 -12.45
CA GLN A 49 -10.80 -7.30 -12.31
C GLN A 49 -11.88 -7.84 -11.37
N LEU A 50 -12.16 -7.16 -10.25
CA LEU A 50 -13.22 -7.57 -9.31
C LEU A 50 -14.63 -7.36 -9.88
N ALA A 51 -14.83 -6.37 -10.74
CA ALA A 51 -16.11 -6.17 -11.43
C ALA A 51 -16.40 -7.31 -12.42
N GLN A 52 -15.37 -7.80 -13.12
CA GLN A 52 -15.51 -8.93 -14.06
C GLN A 52 -15.54 -10.28 -13.35
N HIS A 53 -14.81 -10.39 -12.24
CA HIS A 53 -14.66 -11.61 -11.44
C HIS A 53 -14.87 -11.28 -9.96
N PRO A 54 -16.12 -11.28 -9.48
CA PRO A 54 -16.38 -10.94 -8.09
C PRO A 54 -15.70 -11.89 -7.10
N ALA A 55 -14.99 -11.32 -6.12
CA ALA A 55 -14.49 -12.07 -4.96
C ALA A 55 -15.59 -12.26 -3.92
N HIS A 56 -15.41 -13.22 -2.99
CA HIS A 56 -16.31 -13.38 -1.84
C HIS A 56 -16.12 -12.31 -0.77
N ALA A 57 -14.97 -11.62 -0.78
CA ALA A 57 -14.67 -10.52 0.11
C ALA A 57 -15.35 -9.23 -0.36
N VAL A 58 -15.84 -8.42 0.60
CA VAL A 58 -16.20 -7.03 0.37
C VAL A 58 -14.91 -6.22 0.36
N VAL A 59 -14.71 -5.41 -0.68
CA VAL A 59 -13.47 -4.62 -0.86
C VAL A 59 -13.84 -3.15 -0.98
N ASP A 60 -13.26 -2.32 -0.10
CA ASP A 60 -13.30 -0.87 -0.24
C ASP A 60 -12.00 -0.36 -0.84
N LEU A 61 -12.12 0.59 -1.77
CA LEU A 61 -10.99 1.32 -2.34
C LEU A 61 -10.99 2.73 -1.76
N LEU A 62 -9.93 3.11 -1.06
CA LEU A 62 -9.76 4.44 -0.48
C LEU A 62 -8.61 5.15 -1.19
N PHE A 63 -8.88 6.36 -1.68
CA PHE A 63 -7.87 7.23 -2.28
C PHE A 63 -7.63 8.42 -1.37
N PHE A 64 -6.47 8.48 -0.73
CA PHE A 64 -6.15 9.50 0.27
C PHE A 64 -5.57 10.75 -0.39
N ASP A 65 -6.02 11.91 0.07
CA ASP A 65 -5.48 13.22 -0.34
C ASP A 65 -4.55 13.75 0.76
N LEU A 66 -3.66 14.67 0.41
CA LEU A 66 -2.70 15.29 1.33
C LEU A 66 -1.83 14.29 2.11
N GLU A 67 -1.42 13.18 1.49
CA GLU A 67 -0.42 12.29 2.05
C GLU A 67 0.95 12.99 2.01
N ASP A 68 1.33 13.54 0.85
CA ASP A 68 2.73 13.92 0.59
C ASP A 68 2.98 15.41 0.81
N MET A 69 2.23 16.04 1.72
CA MET A 69 2.44 17.44 2.12
C MET A 69 3.37 17.58 3.33
N GLY A 70 3.90 16.48 3.85
CA GLY A 70 4.73 16.50 5.04
C GLY A 70 5.95 17.42 4.93
N ASN A 71 6.15 18.19 6.00
CA ASN A 71 7.20 19.21 6.16
C ASN A 71 7.09 20.42 5.21
N ILE A 72 6.00 20.55 4.46
CA ILE A 72 5.72 21.72 3.62
C ILE A 72 4.72 22.61 4.35
N ASP A 73 5.10 23.86 4.58
CA ASP A 73 4.27 24.87 5.26
C ASP A 73 3.71 24.43 6.64
N GLY A 74 4.42 23.51 7.32
CA GLY A 74 4.04 22.98 8.62
C GLY A 74 3.04 21.81 8.58
N PHE A 75 2.70 21.30 7.39
CA PHE A 75 1.85 20.11 7.25
C PHE A 75 2.57 18.83 7.63
N HIS A 76 1.78 17.84 8.06
CA HIS A 76 2.21 16.49 8.36
C HIS A 76 1.99 15.58 7.14
N TYR A 77 2.64 14.42 7.12
CA TYR A 77 2.33 13.37 6.16
C TYR A 77 1.00 12.69 6.51
N ALA A 78 0.41 11.96 5.56
CA ALA A 78 -0.75 11.09 5.77
C ALA A 78 -1.97 11.81 6.39
N MET A 79 -2.21 13.08 6.05
CA MET A 79 -3.29 13.86 6.67
C MET A 79 -4.68 13.37 6.24
N GLY A 80 -4.84 12.94 4.98
CA GLY A 80 -6.11 12.43 4.48
C GLY A 80 -6.54 11.12 5.13
N SER A 81 -5.62 10.16 5.27
CA SER A 81 -5.90 8.90 5.97
C SER A 81 -6.16 9.13 7.46
N GLN A 82 -5.42 10.04 8.11
CA GLN A 82 -5.69 10.43 9.50
C GLN A 82 -7.10 11.02 9.65
N ALA A 83 -7.47 11.98 8.80
CA ALA A 83 -8.81 12.57 8.82
C ALA A 83 -9.90 11.54 8.55
N PHE A 84 -9.67 10.57 7.65
CA PHE A 84 -10.60 9.49 7.38
C PHE A 84 -10.83 8.61 8.62
N VAL A 85 -9.76 8.16 9.27
CA VAL A 85 -9.83 7.30 10.47
C VAL A 85 -10.54 8.03 11.61
N ASP A 86 -10.24 9.31 11.83
CA ASP A 86 -10.86 10.12 12.89
C ASP A 86 -12.37 10.33 12.66
N ALA A 87 -12.77 10.53 11.40
CA ALA A 87 -14.17 10.72 11.04
C ALA A 87 -14.99 9.42 11.04
N HIS A 88 -14.34 8.26 10.91
CA HIS A 88 -15.00 6.96 10.79
C HIS A 88 -14.52 5.98 11.88
N PRO A 89 -14.76 6.28 13.17
CA PRO A 89 -14.29 5.46 14.28
C PRO A 89 -14.89 4.05 14.31
N ASP A 90 -16.01 3.81 13.61
CA ASP A 90 -16.66 2.50 13.50
C ASP A 90 -16.21 1.70 12.26
N TYR A 91 -15.41 2.29 11.37
CA TYR A 91 -14.88 1.60 10.20
C TYR A 91 -13.83 0.56 10.63
N ARG A 92 -14.15 -0.73 10.54
CA ARG A 92 -13.32 -1.83 11.05
C ARG A 92 -13.25 -2.99 10.04
N PRO A 93 -12.50 -2.84 8.95
CA PRO A 93 -12.24 -3.95 8.03
C PRO A 93 -11.39 -5.03 8.72
N ASP A 94 -11.45 -6.27 8.23
CA ASP A 94 -10.68 -7.40 8.75
C ASP A 94 -9.17 -7.27 8.49
N ALA A 95 -8.79 -6.57 7.43
CA ALA A 95 -7.41 -6.25 7.05
C ALA A 95 -7.38 -5.14 5.99
N GLY A 96 -6.22 -4.51 5.83
CA GLY A 96 -5.99 -3.59 4.73
C GLY A 96 -4.61 -3.67 4.10
N VAL A 97 -4.50 -3.06 2.92
CA VAL A 97 -3.26 -2.91 2.16
C VAL A 97 -3.15 -1.48 1.64
N ILE A 98 -2.06 -0.78 1.94
CA ILE A 98 -1.67 0.46 1.25
C ILE A 98 -0.69 0.10 0.13
N VAL A 99 -0.84 0.76 -1.01
CA VAL A 99 0.00 0.56 -2.20
C VAL A 99 0.65 1.89 -2.56
N ASP A 100 1.96 2.00 -2.32
CA ASP A 100 2.72 3.22 -2.58
C ASP A 100 4.02 2.97 -3.39
N MET A 101 4.29 3.84 -4.36
CA MET A 101 5.52 3.83 -5.17
C MET A 101 5.88 2.48 -5.84
N VAL A 102 4.88 1.83 -6.43
CA VAL A 102 4.99 0.44 -6.93
C VAL A 102 5.30 0.28 -8.43
N CYS A 103 5.62 1.35 -9.15
CA CYS A 103 5.89 1.28 -10.59
C CYS A 103 7.37 1.12 -10.95
N ASP A 104 8.33 1.45 -10.07
CA ASP A 104 9.76 1.54 -10.43
C ASP A 104 10.29 0.30 -11.18
N LYS A 105 11.12 0.51 -12.21
CA LYS A 105 11.70 -0.59 -13.03
C LYS A 105 12.47 -1.65 -12.25
N ASN A 106 13.06 -1.28 -11.11
CA ASN A 106 13.82 -2.15 -10.23
C ASN A 106 13.11 -2.35 -8.88
N LEU A 107 11.76 -2.35 -8.89
CA LEU A 107 10.91 -2.48 -7.71
C LEU A 107 11.40 -3.54 -6.71
N ARG A 108 11.53 -3.11 -5.45
CA ARG A 108 11.77 -3.98 -4.29
C ARG A 108 10.82 -3.61 -3.16
N ILE A 109 9.93 -4.53 -2.80
CA ILE A 109 9.01 -4.40 -1.67
C ILE A 109 9.55 -5.26 -0.54
N SER A 110 10.18 -4.61 0.45
CA SER A 110 10.60 -5.25 1.69
C SER A 110 9.46 -5.23 2.71
N LYS A 111 9.59 -6.02 3.79
CA LYS A 111 8.63 -6.02 4.89
C LYS A 111 8.75 -4.74 5.71
N GLU A 112 7.95 -3.72 5.41
CA GLU A 112 7.93 -2.43 6.11
C GLU A 112 7.81 -2.63 7.63
N SER A 113 8.57 -1.86 8.40
CA SER A 113 8.79 -2.14 9.82
C SER A 113 7.52 -2.05 10.68
N TYR A 114 6.71 -1.01 10.53
CA TYR A 114 5.47 -0.86 11.30
C TYR A 114 4.45 -1.94 10.94
N SER A 115 4.30 -2.22 9.65
CA SER A 115 3.47 -3.30 9.10
C SER A 115 3.89 -4.66 9.65
N MET A 116 5.20 -4.95 9.67
CA MET A 116 5.74 -6.19 10.20
C MET A 116 5.45 -6.35 11.69
N ASN A 117 5.54 -5.27 12.46
CA ASN A 117 5.37 -5.31 13.91
C ASN A 117 3.90 -5.32 14.33
N GLN A 118 3.03 -4.59 13.64
CA GLN A 118 1.64 -4.36 14.05
C GLN A 118 0.61 -5.16 13.25
N ALA A 119 0.93 -5.55 12.01
CA ALA A 119 0.08 -6.37 11.14
C ALA A 119 0.75 -7.68 10.65
N PRO A 120 1.52 -8.43 11.49
CA PRO A 120 2.35 -9.56 11.03
C PRO A 120 1.55 -10.68 10.34
N LYS A 121 0.31 -10.92 10.78
CA LYS A 121 -0.56 -11.96 10.22
C LYS A 121 -1.06 -11.59 8.82
N VAL A 122 -1.42 -10.32 8.61
CA VAL A 122 -1.82 -9.80 7.30
C VAL A 122 -0.60 -9.81 6.37
N MET A 123 0.53 -9.31 6.84
CA MET A 123 1.79 -9.30 6.08
C MET A 123 2.19 -10.71 5.63
N SER A 124 2.13 -11.70 6.52
CA SER A 124 2.43 -13.10 6.17
C SER A 124 1.55 -13.61 5.02
N ARG A 125 0.26 -13.26 4.99
CA ARG A 125 -0.67 -13.68 3.94
C ARG A 125 -0.39 -12.99 2.61
N ILE A 126 -0.04 -11.70 2.64
CA ILE A 126 0.37 -10.99 1.42
C ILE A 126 1.65 -11.63 0.85
N TRP A 127 2.64 -11.95 1.69
CA TRP A 127 3.87 -12.61 1.22
C TRP A 127 3.62 -14.05 0.73
N GLN A 128 2.67 -14.78 1.31
CA GLN A 128 2.23 -16.06 0.75
C GLN A 128 1.60 -15.89 -0.64
N SER A 129 0.84 -14.82 -0.84
CA SER A 129 0.25 -14.45 -2.14
C SER A 129 1.35 -14.09 -3.14
N ALA A 130 2.35 -13.30 -2.74
CA ALA A 130 3.55 -13.01 -3.52
C ALA A 130 4.29 -14.28 -3.96
N LYS A 131 4.45 -15.25 -3.05
CA LYS A 131 5.05 -16.55 -3.36
C LYS A 131 4.23 -17.35 -4.38
N ARG A 132 2.90 -17.41 -4.25
CA ARG A 132 2.01 -18.08 -5.22
C ARG A 132 2.11 -17.45 -6.61
N GLN A 133 2.13 -16.12 -6.65
CA GLN A 133 2.23 -15.33 -7.88
C GLN A 133 3.64 -15.24 -8.45
N ARG A 134 4.64 -15.83 -7.77
CA ARG A 134 6.07 -15.75 -8.13
C ARG A 134 6.52 -14.30 -8.38
N ALA A 135 6.11 -13.41 -7.47
CA ALA A 135 6.41 -11.99 -7.55
C ALA A 135 7.79 -11.70 -6.96
N ASP A 136 8.81 -11.65 -7.83
CA ASP A 136 10.22 -11.45 -7.45
C ASP A 136 10.48 -10.08 -6.81
N ALA A 137 9.60 -9.10 -7.00
CA ALA A 137 9.70 -7.79 -6.38
C ALA A 137 9.53 -7.83 -4.84
N PHE A 138 8.82 -8.83 -4.30
CA PHE A 138 8.57 -8.96 -2.86
C PHE A 138 9.72 -9.71 -2.20
N THR A 139 10.46 -9.03 -1.33
CA THR A 139 11.64 -9.60 -0.66
C THR A 139 11.31 -10.03 0.76
N GLU A 140 11.95 -11.09 1.25
CA GLU A 140 11.80 -11.57 2.63
C GLU A 140 12.56 -10.70 3.65
N SER A 141 13.33 -9.71 3.18
CA SER A 141 14.14 -8.83 4.03
C SER A 141 13.26 -7.87 4.83
N PRO A 142 13.64 -7.58 6.10
CA PRO A 142 13.04 -6.48 6.83
C PRO A 142 13.34 -5.16 6.11
N GLY A 143 12.32 -4.31 5.98
CA GLY A 143 12.42 -2.94 5.48
C GLY A 143 12.64 -1.94 6.61
N MET A 144 12.80 -0.67 6.24
CA MET A 144 12.81 0.44 7.20
C MET A 144 11.39 0.79 7.67
N ALA A 145 11.32 1.58 8.74
CA ALA A 145 10.06 2.16 9.21
C ALA A 145 9.70 3.37 8.36
N VAL A 146 8.46 3.41 7.85
CA VAL A 146 7.96 4.49 6.99
C VAL A 146 6.74 5.15 7.64
N ILE A 147 6.71 6.48 7.61
CA ILE A 147 5.51 7.25 7.94
C ILE A 147 4.70 7.32 6.66
N ASP A 148 3.53 6.69 6.66
CA ASP A 148 2.64 6.55 5.50
C ASP A 148 1.19 6.32 5.99
N ASP A 149 0.24 6.27 5.06
CA ASP A 149 -1.20 6.20 5.26
C ASP A 149 -1.69 4.96 6.03
N HIS A 150 -0.87 3.92 6.18
CA HIS A 150 -1.23 2.76 7.02
C HIS A 150 -1.15 3.08 8.51
N LEU A 151 -0.36 4.07 8.92
CA LEU A 151 -0.12 4.36 10.35
C LEU A 151 -1.39 4.80 11.10
N PRO A 152 -2.23 5.70 10.58
CA PRO A 152 -3.50 6.04 11.26
C PRO A 152 -4.38 4.81 11.52
N PHE A 153 -4.46 3.88 10.56
CA PHE A 153 -5.22 2.64 10.72
C PHE A 153 -4.59 1.71 11.76
N LEU A 154 -3.26 1.52 11.71
CA LEU A 154 -2.54 0.72 12.72
C LEU A 154 -2.75 1.27 14.13
N ASN A 155 -2.68 2.59 14.30
CA ASN A 155 -2.93 3.27 15.57
C ASN A 155 -4.38 3.08 16.08
N ALA A 156 -5.35 2.96 15.17
CA ALA A 156 -6.73 2.62 15.48
C ALA A 156 -7.00 1.12 15.70
N GLY A 157 -5.96 0.28 15.65
CA GLY A 157 -6.04 -1.16 15.85
C GLY A 157 -6.51 -1.94 14.62
N ILE A 158 -6.45 -1.35 13.43
CA ILE A 158 -6.82 -1.98 12.16
C ILE A 158 -5.54 -2.49 11.49
N ALA A 159 -5.48 -3.78 11.18
CA ALA A 159 -4.28 -4.41 10.62
C ALA A 159 -4.12 -4.07 9.13
N VAL A 160 -3.35 -3.02 8.84
CA VAL A 160 -3.03 -2.56 7.49
C VAL A 160 -1.54 -2.73 7.20
N VAL A 161 -1.21 -3.22 6.01
CA VAL A 161 0.17 -3.42 5.55
C VAL A 161 0.47 -2.46 4.43
N ASP A 162 1.62 -1.79 4.52
CA ASP A 162 2.13 -0.95 3.45
C ASP A 162 3.04 -1.73 2.49
N LEU A 163 2.74 -1.61 1.19
CA LEU A 163 3.49 -2.17 0.07
C LEU A 163 4.22 -1.05 -0.66
N ILE A 164 5.43 -0.75 -0.17
CA ILE A 164 6.23 0.37 -0.64
C ILE A 164 7.62 -0.06 -1.13
N HIS A 165 8.16 0.67 -2.11
CA HIS A 165 9.51 0.43 -2.63
C HIS A 165 10.58 0.83 -1.60
N LEU A 166 11.34 -0.15 -1.10
CA LEU A 166 12.44 0.09 -0.16
C LEU A 166 13.79 -0.50 -0.62
N PRO A 167 14.89 0.27 -0.50
CA PRO A 167 14.95 1.70 -0.14
C PRO A 167 14.30 2.59 -1.21
N PHE A 168 13.89 3.80 -0.85
CA PHE A 168 13.22 4.70 -1.79
C PHE A 168 14.03 4.89 -3.09
N PRO A 169 13.35 4.92 -4.25
CA PRO A 169 14.02 5.07 -5.53
C PRO A 169 14.67 6.45 -5.64
N LYS A 170 15.70 6.58 -6.49
CA LYS A 170 16.38 7.87 -6.71
C LYS A 170 15.47 8.96 -7.29
N THR A 171 14.32 8.57 -7.82
CA THR A 171 13.31 9.47 -8.39
C THR A 171 12.39 10.07 -7.33
N TRP A 172 12.32 9.49 -6.12
CA TRP A 172 11.45 9.93 -5.04
C TRP A 172 11.69 11.40 -4.68
N HIS A 173 10.60 12.19 -4.66
CA HIS A 173 10.61 13.63 -4.42
C HIS A 173 11.54 14.43 -5.35
N THR A 174 11.71 13.96 -6.59
CA THR A 174 12.46 14.67 -7.65
C THR A 174 11.56 14.93 -8.84
N LEU A 175 11.97 15.84 -9.73
CA LEU A 175 11.31 16.07 -11.03
C LEU A 175 11.43 14.88 -11.97
N ASN A 176 12.26 13.90 -11.62
CA ASN A 176 12.44 12.68 -12.36
C ASN A 176 11.46 11.57 -11.93
N ASP A 177 10.52 11.82 -11.01
CA ASP A 177 9.40 10.91 -10.80
C ASP A 177 8.39 10.99 -11.96
N ARG A 178 8.69 10.26 -13.04
CA ARG A 178 7.99 10.32 -14.32
C ARG A 178 7.75 8.91 -14.85
N ILE A 179 6.76 8.79 -15.74
CA ILE A 179 6.31 7.50 -16.29
C ILE A 179 7.42 6.70 -16.97
N GLU A 180 8.47 7.36 -17.46
CA GLU A 180 9.61 6.72 -18.10
C GLU A 180 10.42 5.85 -17.13
N HIS A 181 10.29 6.02 -15.81
CA HIS A 181 10.92 5.17 -14.79
C HIS A 181 9.99 4.07 -14.29
N CYS A 182 8.73 4.07 -14.71
CA CYS A 182 7.78 3.02 -14.42
C CYS A 182 7.97 1.78 -15.31
N SER A 183 7.45 0.65 -14.82
CA SER A 183 7.45 -0.64 -15.49
C SER A 183 6.11 -1.33 -15.31
N ALA A 184 5.49 -1.69 -16.44
CA ALA A 184 4.29 -2.52 -16.44
C ALA A 184 4.51 -3.87 -15.72
N LYS A 185 5.73 -4.42 -15.75
CA LYS A 185 6.08 -5.64 -15.01
C LYS A 185 5.98 -5.43 -13.49
N SER A 186 6.40 -4.26 -12.99
CA SER A 186 6.34 -3.93 -11.57
C SER A 186 4.89 -3.80 -11.10
N LEU A 187 4.11 -2.97 -11.80
CA LEU A 187 2.66 -2.79 -11.56
C LEU A 187 1.92 -4.13 -11.60
N SER A 188 2.18 -4.95 -12.63
CA SER A 188 1.55 -6.26 -12.80
C SER A 188 1.86 -7.24 -11.67
N GLN A 189 3.07 -7.20 -11.09
CA GLN A 189 3.41 -8.05 -9.95
C GLN A 189 2.58 -7.65 -8.73
N VAL A 190 2.51 -6.35 -8.41
CA VAL A 190 1.76 -5.87 -7.26
C VAL A 190 0.27 -6.13 -7.42
N GLY A 191 -0.33 -5.78 -8.56
CA GLY A 191 -1.75 -6.02 -8.82
C GLY A 191 -2.14 -7.50 -8.71
N ARG A 192 -1.32 -8.42 -9.24
CA ARG A 192 -1.56 -9.87 -9.11
C ARG A 192 -1.47 -10.35 -7.66
N VAL A 193 -0.54 -9.81 -6.88
CA VAL A 193 -0.41 -10.17 -5.46
C VAL A 193 -1.60 -9.66 -4.65
N VAL A 194 -2.03 -8.42 -4.89
CA VAL A 194 -3.20 -7.84 -4.24
C VAL A 194 -4.48 -8.62 -4.59
N LEU A 195 -4.71 -8.94 -5.87
CA LEU A 195 -5.83 -9.79 -6.28
C LEU A 195 -5.78 -11.17 -5.61
N ASP A 196 -4.63 -11.86 -5.69
CA ASP A 196 -4.47 -13.18 -5.08
C ASP A 196 -4.71 -13.15 -3.56
N PHE A 197 -4.28 -12.08 -2.88
CA PHE A 197 -4.58 -11.85 -1.47
C PHE A 197 -6.09 -11.74 -1.22
N ILE A 198 -6.81 -10.93 -2.00
CA ILE A 198 -8.27 -10.74 -1.88
C ILE A 198 -9.01 -12.08 -2.05
N TYR A 199 -8.75 -12.80 -3.14
CA TYR A 199 -9.46 -14.06 -3.45
C TYR A 199 -9.18 -15.18 -2.43
N HIS A 200 -8.04 -15.16 -1.77
CA HIS A 200 -7.67 -16.19 -0.79
C HIS A 200 -7.82 -15.72 0.66
N TYR A 201 -8.32 -14.51 0.91
CA TYR A 201 -8.42 -14.01 2.28
C TYR A 201 -9.55 -14.71 3.05
N VAL A 202 -9.20 -15.22 4.23
CA VAL A 202 -10.14 -15.82 5.19
C VAL A 202 -9.95 -15.12 6.53
N PRO A 203 -10.98 -14.57 7.19
CA PRO A 203 -10.81 -13.83 8.44
C PRO A 203 -9.98 -14.57 9.50
N LEU A 204 -9.15 -13.84 10.25
CA LEU A 204 -8.21 -14.43 11.21
C LEU A 204 -8.90 -15.22 12.34
N ASN A 205 -10.15 -14.86 12.66
CA ASN A 205 -11.00 -15.53 13.66
C ASN A 205 -11.68 -16.81 13.13
N GLN A 206 -11.62 -17.09 11.82
CA GLN A 206 -12.24 -18.27 11.19
C GLN A 206 -11.24 -19.38 10.85
N GLN A 207 -9.96 -19.23 11.21
CA GLN A 207 -8.98 -20.32 11.14
C GLN A 207 -9.22 -21.28 12.32
N SER A 208 -10.12 -22.25 12.08
CA SER A 208 -10.72 -23.21 13.03
C SER A 208 -9.88 -23.65 14.23
N LYS A 209 -10.57 -23.72 15.39
CA LYS A 209 -10.29 -24.61 16.53
C LYS A 209 -9.75 -25.97 16.06
N PRO A 210 -8.79 -26.59 16.77
CA PRO A 210 -8.33 -27.93 16.44
C PRO A 210 -9.52 -28.90 16.41
N VAL A 211 -9.65 -29.65 15.32
CA VAL A 211 -10.54 -30.82 15.27
C VAL A 211 -10.07 -31.77 16.37
N THR A 212 -10.82 -31.81 17.47
CA THR A 212 -10.59 -32.78 18.54
C THR A 212 -11.12 -34.11 18.01
N THR A 213 -10.24 -34.95 17.47
CA THR A 213 -10.56 -36.36 17.30
C THR A 213 -10.67 -36.96 18.69
N GLN A 214 -11.90 -37.20 19.16
CA GLN A 214 -12.15 -38.02 20.33
C GLN A 214 -11.89 -39.51 20.00
N PRO A 215 -11.44 -40.29 20.99
CA PRO A 215 -10.93 -41.66 20.82
C PRO A 215 -11.99 -42.67 20.38
#